data_AF-A0A660TCT8-F1
#
_entry.id   AF-A0A660TCT8-F1
#
_cell.length_a   1.000
_cell.length_b   1.000
_cell.length_c   1.000
_cell.angle_alpha   90.00
_cell.angle_beta   90.00
_cell.angle_gamma   90.00
#
_symmetry.space_group_name_H-M   'P 1'
#
loop_
_entity.id
_entity.type
_entity.pdbx_description
1 polymer ?
#
loop_
_entity_poly.entity_id
_entity_poly.type
_entity_poly.pdbx_seq_one_letter_code
_entity_poly.pdbx_strand_id
1 'polypeptide(L)' 'MPSNYFLNFEKINYFKKKRPSGCILCLIKDHSSKIVDLSIYRDNLFIIVVNLYPYNPGHLLI' A
#
# COMPACT_ATOMS: atom_id res chain seq x y z
N MET A 1 26.03 4.83 5.13
CA MET A 1 25.04 3.75 5.33
C MET A 1 24.16 3.73 4.09
N PRO A 2 24.24 2.76 3.18
CA PRO A 2 23.40 2.77 1.99
C PRO A 2 21.94 2.61 2.44
N SER A 3 21.08 3.48 1.92
CA SER A 3 19.64 3.51 2.19
C SER A 3 19.02 2.13 1.94
N ASN A 4 18.58 1.46 3.00
CA ASN A 4 17.84 0.18 2.93
C ASN A 4 16.47 0.30 2.24
N TYR A 5 16.08 1.48 1.76
CA TYR A 5 14.79 1.69 1.10
C TYR A 5 14.76 1.16 -0.35
N PHE A 6 15.91 1.06 -1.02
CA PHE A 6 15.94 0.64 -2.41
C PHE A 6 15.67 -0.86 -2.59
N LEU A 7 16.13 -1.70 -1.66
CA LEU A 7 15.88 -3.15 -1.64
C LEU A 7 14.91 -3.50 -0.50
N ASN A 8 13.61 -3.45 -0.81
CA ASN A 8 12.58 -3.79 0.17
C ASN A 8 12.34 -5.31 0.20
N PHE A 9 13.08 -6.03 1.05
CA PHE A 9 12.98 -7.48 1.20
C PHE A 9 11.62 -7.95 1.77
N GLU A 10 10.88 -7.09 2.47
CA GLU A 10 9.54 -7.44 2.98
C GLU A 10 8.51 -7.62 1.86
N LYS A 11 8.75 -7.00 0.70
CA LYS A 11 7.92 -7.17 -0.50
C LYS A 11 7.85 -8.64 -0.95
N ILE A 12 8.90 -9.43 -0.70
CA ILE A 12 8.92 -10.86 -1.04
C ILE A 12 7.86 -11.62 -0.23
N ASN A 13 7.70 -11.30 1.06
CA ASN A 13 6.70 -11.92 1.91
C ASN A 13 5.28 -11.56 1.47
N TYR A 14 5.08 -10.35 0.95
CA TYR A 14 3.80 -9.96 0.35
C TYR A 14 3.42 -10.82 -0.85
N PHE A 15 4.38 -11.11 -1.75
CA PHE A 15 4.12 -11.97 -2.91
C PHE A 15 3.83 -13.43 -2.53
N LYS A 16 4.39 -13.91 -1.43
CA LYS A 16 4.15 -15.27 -0.91
C LYS A 16 2.78 -15.41 -0.22
N LYS A 17 2.22 -14.32 0.31
CA LYS A 17 0.90 -14.33 0.95
C LYS A 17 -0.20 -14.49 -0.09
N LYS A 18 -1.30 -15.13 0.31
CA LYS A 18 -2.50 -15.21 -0.51
C LYS A 18 -3.05 -13.79 -0.71
N ARG A 19 -3.17 -13.37 -1.97
CA ARG A 19 -3.75 -12.07 -2.29
C ARG A 19 -5.22 -12.02 -1.84
N PRO A 20 -5.68 -10.89 -1.27
CA PRO A 20 -7.10 -10.70 -1.01
C PRO A 20 -7.88 -10.79 -2.33
N SER A 21 -9.11 -11.30 -2.27
CA SER A 21 -9.96 -11.36 -3.45
C SER A 21 -10.47 -9.97 -3.85
N GLY A 22 -10.41 -9.67 -5.15
CA GLY A 22 -10.87 -8.39 -5.71
C GLY A 22 -9.75 -7.38 -5.97
N CYS A 23 -10.14 -6.14 -6.29
CA CYS A 23 -9.20 -5.05 -6.54
C CYS A 23 -8.74 -4.41 -5.22
N ILE A 24 -7.42 -4.36 -5.00
CA ILE A 24 -6.84 -3.79 -3.77
C ILE A 24 -7.20 -2.31 -3.57
N LEU A 25 -7.26 -1.52 -4.64
CA LEU A 25 -7.63 -0.10 -4.56
C LEU A 25 -9.11 0.08 -4.23
N CYS A 26 -9.99 -0.79 -4.73
CA CYS A 26 -11.39 -0.80 -4.34
C CYS A 26 -11.55 -1.19 -2.86
N LEU A 27 -10.78 -2.17 -2.39
CA LEU A 27 -10.80 -2.57 -0.98
C LEU A 27 -10.29 -1.46 -0.05
N ILE A 28 -9.29 -0.67 -0.50
CA ILE A 28 -8.91 0.58 0.17
C ILE A 28 -10.13 1.48 0.19
N LYS A 29 -10.71 1.83 -0.98
CA LYS A 29 -11.89 2.71 -1.14
C LYS A 29 -13.08 2.32 -0.24
N ASP A 30 -13.31 1.03 -0.03
CA ASP A 30 -14.40 0.48 0.79
C ASP A 30 -14.03 0.28 2.28
N HIS A 31 -12.85 0.72 2.74
CA HIS A 31 -12.34 0.50 4.11
C HIS A 31 -12.40 -0.97 4.57
N SER A 32 -12.02 -1.88 3.68
CA SER A 32 -12.10 -3.30 3.97
C SER A 32 -11.11 -3.72 5.05
N SER A 33 -11.58 -4.39 6.11
CA SER A 33 -10.73 -4.99 7.15
C SER A 33 -9.83 -6.14 6.65
N LYS A 34 -9.98 -6.55 5.38
CA LYS A 34 -9.19 -7.61 4.75
C LYS A 34 -7.78 -7.16 4.32
N ILE A 35 -7.50 -5.86 4.37
CA ILE A 35 -6.27 -5.25 3.89
C ILE A 35 -5.74 -4.21 4.87
N VAL A 36 -4.46 -3.86 4.75
CA VAL A 36 -3.87 -2.77 5.51
C VAL A 36 -4.19 -1.47 4.77
N ASP A 37 -5.02 -0.62 5.38
CA ASP A 37 -5.35 0.71 4.85
C ASP A 37 -4.35 1.73 5.41
N LEU A 38 -3.53 2.31 4.51
CA LEU A 38 -2.56 3.38 4.82
C LEU A 38 -2.99 4.71 4.19
N SER A 39 -4.29 4.94 4.02
CA SER A 39 -4.81 6.21 3.52
C SER A 39 -4.50 7.35 4.48
N ILE A 40 -4.00 8.46 3.93
CA ILE A 40 -3.66 9.67 4.67
C ILE A 40 -4.58 10.84 4.34
N TYR A 41 -5.30 10.75 3.21
CA TYR A 41 -6.30 11.71 2.79
C TYR A 41 -7.41 11.01 2.01
N ARG A 42 -8.62 11.55 2.11
CA ARG A 42 -9.80 10.99 1.48
C ARG A 42 -10.87 12.04 1.23
N ASP A 43 -11.46 12.00 0.05
CA ASP A 43 -12.69 12.71 -0.27
C ASP A 43 -13.60 11.88 -1.20
N ASN A 44 -14.61 12.53 -1.79
CA ASN A 44 -15.60 11.88 -2.66
C ASN A 44 -15.07 11.52 -4.06
N LEU A 45 -13.93 12.06 -4.46
CA LEU A 45 -13.38 11.94 -5.81
C LEU A 45 -12.08 11.12 -5.84
N PHE A 46 -11.25 11.22 -4.80
CA PHE A 46 -9.95 10.54 -4.75
C PHE A 46 -9.49 10.20 -3.33
N ILE A 47 -8.44 9.39 -3.27
CA ILE A 47 -7.86 8.88 -2.03
C ILE A 47 -6.34 8.96 -2.16
N ILE A 48 -5.66 9.52 -1.15
CA ILE A 48 -4.19 9.46 -1.11
C ILE A 48 -3.78 8.37 -0.14
N VAL A 49 -2.96 7.43 -0.60
CA VAL A 49 -2.49 6.28 0.18
C VAL A 49 -0.98 6.12 0.10
N VAL A 50 -0.35 5.80 1.23
CA VAL A 50 1.08 5.47 1.28
C VAL A 50 1.28 4.08 0.70
N ASN A 51 2.27 3.95 -0.20
CA ASN A 51 2.64 2.65 -0.73
C ASN A 51 3.18 1.77 0.38
N LEU A 52 2.59 0.58 0.56
CA LEU A 52 3.00 -0.40 1.58
C LEU A 52 4.48 -0.82 1.42
N TYR A 53 5.02 -0.79 0.20
CA TYR A 53 6.43 -1.06 -0.09
C TYR A 53 7.02 0.11 -0.89
N PRO A 54 7.36 1.22 -0.21
CA PRO A 54 7.78 2.46 -0.87
C PRO A 54 9.21 2.32 -1.43
N TYR A 55 9.50 3.00 -2.55
CA TYR A 55 10.88 3.12 -3.06
C TYR A 55 11.73 4.05 -2.19
N ASN A 56 11.10 5.12 -1.69
CA ASN A 56 11.63 6.08 -0.74
C ASN A 56 10.52 6.50 0.24
N PRO A 57 10.83 6.93 1.47
CA PRO A 57 9.83 7.44 2.41
C PRO A 57 8.94 8.51 1.78
N GLY A 58 7.63 8.41 1.99
CA GLY A 58 6.66 9.31 1.36
C GLY A 58 6.28 8.95 -0.08
N HIS A 59 6.60 7.75 -0.57
CA HIS A 59 6.05 7.26 -1.84
C HIS A 59 4.54 7.01 -1.69
N LEU A 60 3.75 7.81 -2.41
CA LEU A 60 2.30 7.85 -2.33
C LEU A 60 1.66 7.43 -3.66
N LEU A 61 0.38 7.05 -3.58
CA LEU A 61 -0.53 6.86 -4.69
C LEU A 61 -1.72 7.81 -4.49
N ILE A 62 -2.28 8.32 -5.59
CA ILE A 62 -3.51 9.12 -5.66
C ILE A 62 -4.52 8.35 -6.50
#